data_AF-A0A0A5GJ98-F1
#
_entry.id   AF-A0A0A5GJ98-F1
#
_cell.length_a   1.000
_cell.length_b   1.000
_cell.length_c   1.000
_cell.angle_alpha   90.00
_cell.angle_beta   90.00
_cell.angle_gamma   90.00
#
_symmetry.space_group_name_H-M   'P 1'
#
loop_
_entity.id
_entity.type
_entity.pdbx_description
1 polymer ?
#
loop_
_entity_poly.entity_id
_entity_poly.type
_entity_poly.pdbx_seq_one_letter_code
_entity_poly.pdbx_strand_id
1 'polypeptide(L)'
;MSFKRQSIILAGNAVLGLLTCYLYLYFWLLFSFGESFLNVKAASSLIIAVVVMVAFNFVAIPKQSRYWIQAIATFIGTIIVFILFFQL
;
A
#
# COMPACT_ATOMS: atom_id res chain seq x y z
N MET A 1 -3.33 -8.94 21.45
CA MET A 1 -4.32 -8.67 20.37
C MET A 1 -4.86 -10.02 19.93
N SER A 2 -6.17 -10.18 19.70
CA SER A 2 -6.74 -11.46 19.23
C SER A 2 -6.25 -11.78 17.82
N PHE A 3 -6.03 -13.06 17.51
CA PHE A 3 -5.65 -13.55 16.19
C PHE A 3 -6.55 -12.97 15.08
N LYS A 4 -7.87 -12.96 15.29
CA LYS A 4 -8.83 -12.39 14.33
C LYS A 4 -8.50 -10.94 13.95
N ARG A 5 -8.17 -10.11 14.94
CA ARG A 5 -7.86 -8.69 14.70
C ARG A 5 -6.52 -8.51 13.99
N GLN A 6 -5.53 -9.34 14.33
CA GLN A 6 -4.24 -9.33 13.64
C GLN A 6 -4.37 -9.74 12.17
N SER A 7 -5.16 -10.78 11.87
CA SER A 7 -5.45 -11.18 10.49
C SER A 7 -6.14 -10.09 9.69
N ILE A 8 -7.10 -9.37 10.28
CA ILE A 8 -7.79 -8.23 9.64
C ILE A 8 -6.80 -7.11 9.31
N ILE A 9 -5.86 -6.80 10.22
CA ILE A 9 -4.85 -5.76 9.99
C ILE A 9 -3.92 -6.16 8.85
N LEU A 10 -3.42 -7.41 8.86
CA LEU A 10 -2.53 -7.90 7.80
C LEU A 10 -3.23 -7.93 6.44
N ALA A 11 -4.42 -8.54 6.37
CA ALA A 11 -5.21 -8.59 5.14
C ALA A 11 -5.59 -7.18 4.67
N GLY A 12 -6.01 -6.29 5.57
CA GLY A 12 -6.34 -4.91 5.26
C GLY A 12 -5.16 -4.14 4.67
N ASN A 13 -3.97 -4.26 5.26
CA ASN A 13 -2.76 -3.61 4.72
C ASN A 13 -2.32 -4.21 3.39
N ALA A 14 -2.48 -5.51 3.17
CA ALA A 14 -2.21 -6.13 1.88
C ALA A 14 -3.19 -5.64 0.80
N VAL A 15 -4.49 -5.55 1.11
CA VAL A 15 -5.51 -5.02 0.19
C VAL A 15 -5.23 -3.54 -0.11
N LEU A 16 -4.86 -2.74 0.89
CA LEU A 16 -4.47 -1.34 0.69
C LEU A 16 -3.21 -1.23 -0.19
N GLY A 17 -2.21 -2.09 0.01
CA GLY A 17 -1.03 -2.17 -0.85
C GLY A 17 -1.40 -2.47 -2.30
N LEU A 18 -2.26 -3.46 -2.53
CA LEU A 18 -2.75 -3.79 -3.88
C LEU A 18 -3.55 -2.63 -4.51
N LEU A 19 -4.45 -2.01 -3.76
CA LEU A 19 -5.20 -0.83 -4.22
C LEU A 19 -4.27 0.31 -4.60
N THR A 20 -3.19 0.51 -3.86
CA THR A 20 -2.15 1.50 -4.16
C THR A 20 -1.52 1.22 -5.51
N CYS A 21 -1.16 -0.04 -5.78
CA CYS A 21 -0.60 -0.46 -7.06
C CYS A 21 -1.60 -0.26 -8.22
N TYR A 22 -2.87 -0.59 -8.03
CA TYR A 22 -3.91 -0.35 -9.04
C TYR A 22 -4.12 1.13 -9.32
N LEU A 23 -4.18 1.96 -8.27
CA LEU A 23 -4.26 3.41 -8.43
C LEU A 23 -3.04 3.93 -9.18
N TYR A 24 -1.84 3.47 -8.84
CA TYR A 24 -0.63 3.85 -9.54
C TYR A 24 -0.72 3.54 -11.04
N LEU A 25 -1.12 2.31 -11.40
CA LEU A 25 -1.34 1.94 -12.80
C LEU A 25 -2.39 2.82 -13.49
N TYR A 26 -3.49 3.12 -12.81
CA TYR A 26 -4.54 3.98 -13.34
C TYR A 26 -4.04 5.40 -13.60
N PHE A 27 -3.33 6.00 -12.64
CA PHE A 27 -2.72 7.33 -12.82
C PHE A 27 -1.63 7.31 -13.89
N TRP A 28 -0.81 6.26 -13.96
CA TRP A 28 0.18 6.10 -15.01
C TRP A 28 -0.48 6.03 -16.39
N LEU A 29 -1.55 5.24 -16.53
CA LEU A 29 -2.34 5.14 -17.76
C LEU A 29 -2.98 6.48 -18.16
N LEU A 30 -3.45 7.27 -17.19
CA LEU A 30 -4.10 8.56 -17.47
C LEU A 30 -3.12 9.68 -17.83
N PHE A 31 -1.97 9.75 -17.16
CA PHE A 31 -1.10 10.92 -17.20
C PHE A 31 0.24 10.68 -17.88
N SER A 32 0.62 9.42 -18.11
CA SER A 32 1.98 9.02 -18.46
C SER A 32 2.03 7.80 -19.39
N PHE A 33 0.93 7.50 -20.08
CA PHE A 33 0.87 6.35 -20.98
C PHE A 33 1.89 6.50 -22.12
N GLY A 34 2.81 5.53 -22.22
CA GLY A 34 3.93 5.55 -23.17
C GLY A 34 5.22 6.18 -22.64
N GLU A 35 5.20 6.77 -21.43
CA GLU A 35 6.40 7.19 -20.71
C GLU A 35 6.94 6.07 -19.80
N SER A 36 8.11 6.29 -19.21
CA SER A 36 8.69 5.35 -18.23
C SER A 36 7.69 5.02 -17.12
N PHE A 37 7.70 3.75 -16.70
CA PHE A 37 6.86 3.26 -15.61
C PHE A 37 7.12 4.01 -14.30
N LEU A 38 8.31 4.59 -14.11
CA LEU A 38 8.64 5.47 -12.99
C LEU A 38 8.29 6.91 -13.33
N ASN A 39 7.02 7.29 -13.16
CA ASN A 39 6.56 8.65 -13.38
C ASN A 39 6.22 9.36 -12.07
N VAL A 40 6.77 10.56 -11.88
CA VAL A 40 6.54 11.38 -10.68
C VAL A 40 5.06 11.74 -10.50
N LYS A 41 4.31 11.92 -11.60
CA LYS A 41 2.87 12.19 -11.54
C LYS A 41 2.10 10.98 -11.02
N ALA A 42 2.40 9.78 -11.50
CA ALA A 42 1.81 8.55 -11.01
C ALA A 42 2.20 8.27 -9.54
N ALA A 43 3.43 8.64 -9.15
CA ALA A 43 3.91 8.52 -7.77
C ALA A 43 3.13 9.40 -6.76
N SER A 44 2.44 10.46 -7.21
CA SER A 44 1.58 11.25 -6.32
C SER A 44 0.43 10.43 -5.71
N SER A 45 -0.03 9.38 -6.41
CA SER A 45 -1.04 8.45 -5.89
C SER A 45 -0.55 7.66 -4.67
N LEU A 46 0.78 7.48 -4.52
CA LEU A 46 1.38 6.85 -3.34
C LEU A 46 1.19 7.69 -2.08
N ILE A 47 1.16 9.03 -2.20
CA ILE A 47 0.95 9.91 -1.04
C ILE A 47 -0.46 9.67 -0.48
N ILE A 48 -1.47 9.62 -1.36
CA ILE A 48 -2.86 9.36 -0.98
C ILE A 48 -2.95 7.97 -0.31
N ALA A 49 -2.30 6.96 -0.89
CA ALA A 49 -2.27 5.62 -0.34
C ALA A 49 -1.63 5.54 1.05
N VAL A 50 -0.50 6.23 1.27
CA VAL A 50 0.15 6.29 2.58
C VAL A 50 -0.77 6.95 3.61
N VAL A 51 -1.44 8.05 3.24
CA VAL A 51 -2.41 8.72 4.13
C VAL A 51 -3.55 7.77 4.52
N VAL A 52 -4.12 7.05 3.56
CA VAL A 52 -5.19 6.06 3.81
C VAL A 52 -4.68 4.91 4.68
N MET A 53 -3.47 4.41 4.43
CA MET A 53 -2.84 3.36 5.23
C MET A 53 -2.63 3.81 6.68
N VAL A 54 -2.13 5.02 6.90
CA VAL A 54 -1.93 5.58 8.23
C VAL A 54 -3.28 5.76 8.94
N ALA A 55 -4.29 6.32 8.26
CA ALA A 55 -5.63 6.50 8.82
C ALA A 55 -6.28 5.17 9.24
N PHE A 56 -6.22 4.15 8.38
CA PHE A 56 -6.73 2.81 8.68
C PHE A 56 -6.02 2.20 9.91
N ASN A 57 -4.69 2.24 9.93
CA ASN A 57 -3.91 1.66 11.03
C ASN A 57 -4.03 2.46 12.33
N PHE A 58 -4.28 3.77 12.27
CA PHE A 58 -4.49 4.59 13.47
C PHE A 58 -5.75 4.19 14.24
N VAL A 59 -6.81 3.79 13.52
CA VAL A 59 -8.04 3.27 14.12
C VAL A 59 -7.87 1.79 14.53
N ALA A 60 -7.15 1.01 13.72
CA ALA A 60 -7.05 -0.44 13.89
C ALA A 60 -5.98 -0.89 14.89
N ILE A 61 -4.92 -0.11 15.14
CA ILE A 61 -3.74 -0.49 15.93
C ILE A 61 -3.51 0.48 17.11
N PRO A 62 -3.33 -0.03 18.35
CA PRO A 62 -2.93 0.82 19.47
C PRO A 62 -1.58 1.50 19.22
N LYS A 63 -1.43 2.79 19.60
CA LYS A 63 -0.25 3.63 19.31
C LYS A 63 1.11 3.01 19.69
N GLN A 64 1.19 2.26 20.78
CA GLN A 64 2.45 1.66 21.28
C GLN A 64 2.62 0.18 20.90
N SER A 65 1.94 -0.28 19.84
CA SER A 65 1.94 -1.70 19.52
C SER A 65 2.96 -2.07 18.45
N ARG A 66 3.69 -3.18 18.67
CA ARG A 66 4.58 -3.80 17.67
C ARG A 66 3.91 -4.16 16.34
N TYR A 67 2.57 -4.21 16.31
CA TYR A 67 1.81 -4.48 15.08
C TYR A 67 1.87 -3.36 14.05
N TRP A 68 2.30 -2.14 14.41
CA TRP A 68 2.56 -1.07 13.45
C TRP A 68 3.65 -1.45 12.44
N ILE A 69 4.73 -2.06 12.93
CA ILE A 69 5.83 -2.52 12.07
C ILE A 69 5.33 -3.61 11.12
N GLN A 70 4.51 -4.54 11.61
CA GLN A 70 3.90 -5.58 10.77
C GLN A 70 2.99 -5.00 9.70
N ALA A 71 2.13 -4.04 10.05
CA ALA A 71 1.23 -3.37 9.10
C ALA A 71 2.01 -2.65 7.98
N ILE A 72 3.03 -1.88 8.36
CA ILE A 72 3.90 -1.17 7.40
C ILE A 72 4.66 -2.17 6.52
N ALA A 73 5.23 -3.22 7.12
CA ALA A 73 5.96 -4.25 6.38
C ALA A 73 5.05 -5.01 5.40
N THR A 74 3.81 -5.30 5.78
CA THR A 74 2.84 -5.93 4.87
C THR A 74 2.44 -5.01 3.74
N PHE A 75 2.14 -3.74 4.03
CA PHE A 75 1.80 -2.74 3.01
C PHE A 75 2.94 -2.54 1.99
N ILE A 76 4.15 -2.28 2.47
CA ILE A 76 5.34 -2.10 1.62
C ILE A 76 5.68 -3.40 0.89
N GLY A 77 5.61 -4.54 1.58
CA GLY A 77 5.89 -5.86 1.01
C GLY A 77 4.97 -6.18 -0.15
N THR A 78 3.68 -5.86 -0.06
CA THR A 78 2.74 -6.01 -1.18
C THR A 78 3.14 -5.16 -2.38
N ILE A 79 3.54 -3.90 -2.17
CA ILE A 79 3.99 -3.02 -3.25
C ILE A 79 5.26 -3.56 -3.90
N ILE A 80 6.24 -4.00 -3.11
CA ILE A 80 7.49 -4.59 -3.63
C ILE A 80 7.19 -5.84 -4.45
N VAL A 81 6.39 -6.76 -3.93
CA VAL A 81 5.99 -7.99 -4.65
C VAL A 81 5.30 -7.61 -5.96
N PHE A 82 4.39 -6.65 -5.94
CA PHE A 82 3.72 -6.18 -7.16
C PHE A 82 4.71 -5.64 -8.20
N ILE A 83 5.67 -4.81 -7.78
CA ILE A 83 6.70 -4.28 -8.67
C ILE A 83 7.53 -5.42 -9.28
N LEU A 84 7.95 -6.39 -8.45
CA LEU A 84 8.73 -7.53 -8.91
C LEU A 84 7.97 -8.38 -9.93
N PHE A 85 6.66 -8.54 -9.77
CA PHE A 85 5.82 -9.25 -10.75
C PHE A 85 5.65 -8.50 -12.07
N PHE A 86 5.62 -7.17 -12.06
CA PHE A 86 5.44 -6.34 -13.26
C PHE A 86 6.75 -5.98 -13.97
N GLN A 87 7.89 -6.11 -13.30
CA GLN A 87 9.22 -5.91 -13.89
C GLN A 87 9.84 -7.20 -14.45
N LEU A 88 9.20 -8.36 -14.23
CA LEU A 88 9.57 -9.65 -14.82
C LEU A 88 8.89 -9.83 -16.19
#